data_AF-A0A350XP04-F1
#
_entry.id   AF-A0A350XP04-F1
#
_cell.length_a   1.000
_cell.length_b   1.000
_cell.length_c   1.000
_cell.angle_alpha   90.00
_cell.angle_beta   90.00
_cell.angle_gamma   90.00
#
_symmetry.space_group_name_H-M   'P 1'
#
loop_
_entity.id
_entity.type
_entity.pdbx_description
1 polymer ?
#
loop_
_entity_poly.entity_id
_entity_poly.type
_entity_poly.pdbx_seq_one_letter_code
_entity_poly.pdbx_strand_id
1 'polypeptide(L)'
;MTGWDVLTGLAPVAPHTGPFPHAGFLGAWWRHHGTGTLLPIRSGRGAMVLVVAEGTAEFAGAAGLTDYHSPVGSDLDGVVAEIRGALSAGTRLALDSLPLEASEPLMKQFASAGVALTMRPHDATMILGLPGDAAAYLATLDGKQRHEVRRKRRRFAEQAGA
;
A
#
# COMPACT_ATOMS: atom_id res chain seq x y z
N MET A 1 10.79 -20.42 4.30
CA MET A 1 10.75 -18.94 4.21
C MET A 1 9.42 -18.55 3.62
N THR A 2 8.73 -17.59 4.23
CA THR A 2 7.51 -17.07 3.61
C THR A 2 7.93 -16.05 2.54
N GLY A 3 7.23 -15.95 1.42
CA GLY A 3 7.58 -14.99 0.36
C GLY A 3 7.66 -13.54 0.86
N TRP A 4 7.08 -13.24 2.02
CA TRP A 4 6.98 -11.92 2.64
C TRP A 4 8.27 -11.45 3.33
N ASP A 5 9.19 -12.36 3.64
CA ASP A 5 10.42 -12.04 4.38
C ASP A 5 11.28 -11.00 3.62
N VAL A 6 11.10 -10.91 2.29
CA VAL A 6 11.72 -9.89 1.42
C VAL A 6 11.43 -8.46 1.82
N LEU A 7 10.33 -8.19 2.53
CA LEU A 7 9.93 -6.85 2.97
C LEU A 7 10.57 -6.45 4.31
N THR A 8 11.19 -7.39 5.03
CA THR A 8 11.68 -7.18 6.39
C THR A 8 12.73 -6.07 6.44
N GLY A 9 12.56 -5.14 7.39
CA GLY A 9 13.48 -4.03 7.64
C GLY A 9 13.46 -2.93 6.58
N LEU A 10 12.50 -2.95 5.65
CA LEU A 10 12.33 -1.91 4.64
C LEU A 10 11.09 -1.06 4.97
N ALA A 11 11.23 0.25 4.79
CA ALA A 11 10.12 1.18 4.91
C ALA A 11 9.43 1.36 3.55
N PRO A 12 8.11 1.60 3.50
CA PRO A 12 7.43 1.99 2.28
C PRO A 12 8.06 3.25 1.67
N VAL A 13 8.06 3.34 0.34
CA VAL A 13 8.56 4.53 -0.37
C VAL A 13 7.70 5.75 -0.08
N ALA A 14 6.38 5.56 -0.04
CA ALA A 14 5.45 6.60 0.36
C ALA A 14 5.24 6.62 1.88
N PRO A 15 5.17 7.81 2.52
CA PRO A 15 5.01 7.92 3.97
C PRO A 15 3.61 7.50 4.47
N HIS A 16 2.60 7.57 3.61
CA HIS A 16 1.22 7.26 3.92
C HIS A 16 0.74 6.10 3.05
N THR A 17 0.65 4.94 3.68
CA THR A 17 0.24 3.70 3.02
C THR A 17 -0.79 2.96 3.85
N GLY A 18 -1.57 2.10 3.19
CA GLY A 18 -2.35 1.09 3.85
C GLY A 18 -1.47 -0.01 4.46
N PRO A 19 -2.05 -1.08 4.98
CA PRO A 19 -1.30 -2.12 5.67
C PRO A 19 -0.53 -3.08 4.73
N PHE A 20 -0.83 -3.08 3.43
CA PHE A 20 -0.28 -4.04 2.46
C PHE A 20 1.22 -3.93 2.14
N PRO A 21 1.96 -2.85 2.41
CA PRO A 21 3.42 -2.89 2.35
C PRO A 21 4.08 -3.69 3.49
N HIS A 22 3.31 -4.16 4.49
CA HIS A 22 3.85 -4.85 5.67
C HIS A 22 3.68 -6.37 5.59
N ALA A 23 4.80 -7.11 5.77
CA ALA A 23 4.86 -8.56 5.68
C ALA A 23 3.82 -9.30 6.54
N GLY A 24 3.62 -8.85 7.79
CA GLY A 24 2.67 -9.49 8.70
C GLY A 24 1.22 -9.42 8.21
N PHE A 25 0.81 -8.27 7.66
CA PHE A 25 -0.54 -8.09 7.14
C PHE A 25 -0.74 -8.83 5.83
N LEU A 26 0.21 -8.71 4.88
CA LEU A 26 0.18 -9.47 3.63
C LEU A 26 0.10 -10.97 3.87
N GLY A 27 0.95 -11.48 4.76
CA GLY A 27 0.94 -12.89 5.11
C GLY A 27 -0.37 -13.32 5.76
N ALA A 28 -1.02 -12.47 6.56
CA ALA A 28 -2.34 -12.74 7.12
C ALA A 28 -3.43 -12.75 6.04
N TRP A 29 -3.49 -11.72 5.20
CA TRP A 29 -4.44 -11.62 4.10
C TRP A 29 -4.34 -12.80 3.15
N TRP A 30 -3.11 -13.11 2.70
CA TRP A 30 -2.84 -14.15 1.72
C TRP A 30 -3.27 -15.55 2.20
N ARG A 31 -3.12 -15.85 3.49
CA ARG A 31 -3.57 -17.15 4.04
C ARG A 31 -5.05 -17.42 3.83
N HIS A 32 -5.87 -16.38 3.75
CA HIS A 32 -7.34 -16.51 3.66
C HIS A 32 -7.90 -16.18 2.27
N HIS A 33 -7.21 -15.30 1.53
CA HIS A 33 -7.74 -14.73 0.27
C HIS A 33 -6.76 -14.81 -0.91
N GLY A 34 -5.55 -15.32 -0.70
CA GLY A 34 -4.51 -15.36 -1.72
C GLY A 34 -4.80 -16.34 -2.85
N THR A 35 -4.67 -15.88 -4.09
CA THR A 35 -4.79 -16.69 -5.30
C THR A 35 -3.75 -16.25 -6.33
N GLY A 36 -3.37 -17.13 -7.26
CA GLY A 36 -2.31 -16.87 -8.23
C GLY A 36 -0.91 -17.21 -7.71
N THR A 37 0.10 -16.78 -8.45
CA THR A 37 1.50 -17.09 -8.14
C THR A 37 2.17 -15.90 -7.46
N LEU A 38 2.63 -16.08 -6.23
CA LEU A 38 3.43 -15.06 -5.55
C LEU A 38 4.78 -14.90 -6.20
N LEU A 39 5.15 -13.64 -6.43
CA LEU A 39 6.45 -13.22 -6.95
C LEU A 39 7.07 -12.19 -5.99
N PRO A 40 7.76 -12.66 -4.93
CA PRO A 40 8.49 -11.79 -4.04
C PRO A 40 9.83 -11.38 -4.68
N ILE A 41 10.04 -10.07 -4.83
CA ILE A 41 11.24 -9.50 -5.45
C ILE A 41 11.99 -8.68 -4.42
N ARG A 42 13.30 -8.91 -4.33
CA ARG A 42 14.22 -8.09 -3.53
C ARG A 42 15.47 -7.81 -4.34
N SER A 43 15.89 -6.55 -4.34
CA SER A 43 17.18 -6.12 -4.89
C SER A 43 17.79 -5.12 -3.93
N GLY A 44 18.93 -5.46 -3.33
CA GLY A 44 19.58 -4.63 -2.31
C GLY A 44 18.64 -4.23 -1.16
N ARG A 45 18.46 -2.92 -1.01
CA ARG A 45 17.55 -2.24 -0.07
C ARG A 45 16.19 -1.91 -0.68
N GLY A 46 15.79 -2.51 -1.80
CA GLY A 46 14.46 -2.39 -2.41
C GLY A 46 13.74 -3.74 -2.44
N ALA A 47 12.43 -3.73 -2.27
CA ALA A 47 11.60 -4.91 -2.47
C ALA A 47 10.18 -4.56 -2.93
N MET A 48 9.56 -5.52 -3.61
CA MET A 48 8.15 -5.49 -4.01
C MET A 48 7.64 -6.92 -4.07
N VAL A 49 6.39 -7.16 -3.64
CA VAL A 49 5.75 -8.46 -3.82
C VAL A 49 4.61 -8.32 -4.79
N LEU A 50 4.69 -9.10 -5.87
CA LEU A 50 3.65 -9.16 -6.88
C LEU A 50 2.90 -10.49 -6.81
N VAL A 51 1.72 -10.50 -7.40
CA VAL A 51 0.91 -11.70 -7.65
C VAL A 51 0.69 -11.78 -9.15
N VAL A 52 1.05 -12.92 -9.75
CA VAL A 52 0.87 -13.18 -11.17
C VAL A 52 -0.30 -14.14 -11.35
N ALA A 53 -1.32 -13.68 -12.09
CA ALA A 53 -2.48 -14.48 -12.47
C ALA A 53 -2.95 -14.04 -13.86
N GLU A 54 -3.31 -15.02 -14.71
CA GLU A 54 -3.96 -14.75 -16.01
C GLU A 54 -3.20 -13.74 -16.90
N GLY A 55 -1.86 -13.79 -16.90
CA GLY A 55 -1.02 -12.89 -17.69
C GLY A 55 -0.92 -11.46 -17.15
N THR A 56 -1.41 -11.20 -15.94
CA THR A 56 -1.31 -9.91 -15.24
C THR A 56 -0.50 -10.08 -13.96
N ALA A 57 0.36 -9.11 -13.67
CA ALA A 57 1.14 -9.00 -12.44
C ALA A 57 0.70 -7.74 -11.68
N GLU A 58 0.21 -7.95 -10.46
CA GLU A 58 -0.36 -6.92 -9.59
C GLU A 58 0.38 -6.87 -8.26
N PHE A 59 0.23 -5.79 -7.49
CA PHE A 59 0.68 -5.80 -6.11
C PHE A 59 0.03 -6.93 -5.32
N ALA A 60 0.81 -7.65 -4.52
CA ALA A 60 0.23 -8.53 -3.52
C ALA A 60 -0.60 -7.72 -2.53
N GLY A 61 -1.81 -8.21 -2.24
CA GLY A 61 -2.80 -7.50 -1.43
C GLY A 61 -4.14 -7.44 -2.14
N ALA A 62 -4.93 -6.42 -1.85
CA ALA A 62 -6.20 -6.17 -2.53
C ALA A 62 -6.42 -4.66 -2.66
N ALA A 63 -6.28 -4.13 -3.88
CA ALA A 63 -6.40 -2.69 -4.15
C ALA A 63 -7.78 -2.11 -3.79
N GLY A 64 -8.83 -2.94 -3.78
CA GLY A 64 -10.17 -2.54 -3.37
C GLY A 64 -10.46 -2.64 -1.87
N LEU A 65 -9.53 -3.16 -1.05
CA LEU A 65 -9.75 -3.30 0.40
C LEU A 65 -9.24 -2.07 1.17
N THR A 66 -8.05 -1.60 0.84
CA THR A 66 -7.45 -0.43 1.47
C THR A 66 -6.75 0.42 0.44
N ASP A 67 -6.80 1.74 0.64
CA ASP A 67 -6.01 2.67 -0.18
C ASP A 67 -4.52 2.48 0.07
N TYR A 68 -3.74 2.68 -1.00
CA TYR A 68 -2.29 2.88 -0.99
C TYR A 68 -1.43 1.66 -0.62
N HIS A 69 -1.10 0.87 -1.63
CA HIS A 69 0.12 0.06 -1.72
C HIS A 69 1.37 0.93 -1.90
N SER A 70 2.52 0.29 -1.77
CA SER A 70 3.81 0.90 -2.07
C SER A 70 4.86 -0.19 -2.27
N PRO A 71 5.84 0.00 -3.16
CA PRO A 71 7.10 -0.71 -3.03
C PRO A 71 7.79 -0.29 -1.72
N VAL A 72 8.72 -1.10 -1.23
CA VAL A 72 9.47 -0.78 -0.01
C VAL A 72 10.95 -0.57 -0.32
N GLY A 73 11.57 0.36 0.38
CA GLY A 73 13.00 0.60 0.32
C GLY A 73 13.46 1.48 -0.85
N SER A 74 14.78 1.61 -1.03
CA SER A 74 15.38 2.64 -1.90
C SER A 74 15.78 2.15 -3.29
N ASP A 75 16.09 0.87 -3.45
CA ASP A 75 16.77 0.36 -4.64
C ASP A 75 15.76 -0.11 -5.70
N LEU A 76 14.88 0.83 -6.11
CA LEU A 76 13.76 0.56 -7.01
C LEU A 76 14.18 0.18 -8.44
N ASP A 77 15.32 0.69 -8.90
CA ASP A 77 15.91 0.34 -10.19
C ASP A 77 16.25 -1.16 -10.27
N GLY A 78 16.90 -1.68 -9.23
CA GLY A 78 17.19 -3.09 -9.09
C GLY A 78 15.92 -3.93 -8.99
N VAL A 79 14.93 -3.49 -8.21
CA VAL A 79 13.62 -4.17 -8.12
C VAL A 79 12.94 -4.27 -9.49
N VAL A 80 12.92 -3.18 -10.26
CA VAL A 80 12.34 -3.15 -11.60
C VAL A 80 13.10 -4.07 -12.57
N ALA A 81 14.42 -4.09 -12.51
CA ALA A 81 15.23 -4.98 -13.34
C ALA A 81 14.91 -6.46 -13.06
N GLU A 82 14.80 -6.83 -11.78
CA GLU A 82 14.41 -8.18 -11.37
C GLU A 82 13.00 -8.56 -11.85
N ILE A 83 12.03 -7.64 -11.73
CA ILE A 83 10.66 -7.87 -12.23
C ILE A 83 10.66 -8.10 -13.74
N ARG A 84 11.39 -7.27 -14.49
CA ARG A 84 11.50 -7.42 -15.94
C ARG A 84 12.14 -8.76 -16.33
N GLY A 85 13.12 -9.23 -15.56
CA GLY A 85 13.75 -10.54 -15.77
C GLY A 85 12.84 -11.72 -15.39
N ALA A 86 11.99 -11.54 -14.39
CA ALA A 86 11.13 -12.60 -13.86
C ALA A 86 9.80 -12.76 -14.63
N LEU A 87 9.29 -11.71 -15.25
CA LEU A 87 8.02 -11.75 -15.97
C LEU A 87 8.20 -12.17 -17.44
N SER A 88 7.28 -12.99 -17.93
CA SER A 88 7.22 -13.35 -19.35
C SER A 88 6.91 -12.13 -20.23
N ALA A 89 7.42 -12.15 -21.46
CA ALA A 89 7.05 -11.14 -22.45
C ALA A 89 5.53 -11.12 -22.65
N GLY A 90 4.94 -9.92 -22.63
CA GLY A 90 3.49 -9.71 -22.76
C GLY A 90 2.71 -9.74 -21.44
N THR A 91 3.35 -10.02 -20.30
CA THR A 91 2.69 -9.87 -18.99
C THR A 91 2.31 -8.41 -18.75
N ARG A 92 1.04 -8.17 -18.45
CA ARG A 92 0.53 -6.84 -18.09
C ARG A 92 0.93 -6.52 -16.65
N LEU A 93 1.47 -5.33 -16.42
CA LEU A 93 1.63 -4.77 -15.08
C LEU A 93 0.39 -3.93 -14.73
N ALA A 94 -0.27 -4.25 -13.63
CA ALA A 94 -1.37 -3.45 -13.07
C ALA A 94 -1.04 -3.09 -11.62
N LEU A 95 -0.44 -1.92 -11.45
CA LEU A 95 0.02 -1.40 -10.17
C LEU A 95 -1.00 -0.37 -9.67
N ASP A 96 -2.03 -0.86 -8.98
CA ASP A 96 -3.16 -0.04 -8.53
C ASP A 96 -3.03 0.43 -7.08
N SER A 97 -3.74 1.52 -6.79
CA SER A 97 -3.82 2.12 -5.45
C SER A 97 -2.43 2.47 -4.92
N LEU A 98 -1.71 3.40 -5.55
CA LEU A 98 -0.43 3.92 -5.06
C LEU A 98 -0.52 5.43 -4.79
N PRO A 99 0.14 5.94 -3.73
CA PRO A 99 0.42 7.36 -3.59
C PRO A 99 1.33 7.86 -4.71
N LEU A 100 1.25 9.17 -5.01
CA LEU A 100 2.11 9.80 -6.02
C LEU A 100 3.59 9.66 -5.69
N GLU A 101 3.93 9.75 -4.40
CA GLU A 101 5.28 9.60 -3.87
C GLU A 101 5.90 8.23 -4.19
N ALA A 102 5.08 7.21 -4.45
CA ALA A 102 5.51 5.89 -4.87
C ALA A 102 5.34 5.65 -6.38
N SER A 103 4.28 6.18 -6.99
CA SER A 103 4.02 5.97 -8.42
C SER A 103 5.02 6.69 -9.31
N GLU A 104 5.41 7.93 -8.99
CA GLU A 104 6.35 8.71 -9.81
C GLU A 104 7.75 8.06 -9.87
N PRO A 105 8.37 7.65 -8.75
CA PRO A 105 9.64 6.92 -8.81
C PRO A 105 9.53 5.60 -9.58
N LEU A 106 8.46 4.82 -9.36
CA LEU A 106 8.27 3.55 -10.09
C LEU A 106 8.14 3.78 -11.60
N MET A 107 7.33 4.75 -12.02
CA MET A 107 7.19 5.11 -13.43
C MET A 107 8.55 5.44 -14.05
N LYS A 108 9.37 6.23 -13.36
CA LYS A 108 10.71 6.60 -13.83
C LYS A 108 11.62 5.37 -13.98
N GLN A 109 11.58 4.45 -13.01
CA GLN A 109 12.42 3.25 -13.07
C GLN A 109 11.97 2.26 -14.14
N PHE A 110 10.66 2.02 -14.29
CA PHE A 110 10.13 1.20 -15.38
C PHE A 110 10.44 1.79 -16.75
N ALA A 111 10.29 3.11 -16.93
CA ALA A 111 10.66 3.78 -18.17
C ALA A 111 12.16 3.60 -18.50
N SER A 112 13.03 3.74 -17.49
CA SER A 112 14.48 3.52 -17.63
C SER A 112 14.83 2.08 -17.99
N ALA A 113 14.00 1.12 -17.57
CA ALA A 113 14.12 -0.30 -17.92
C ALA A 113 13.47 -0.67 -19.28
N GLY A 114 12.96 0.31 -20.03
CA GLY A 114 12.31 0.11 -21.33
C GLY A 114 10.86 -0.39 -21.24
N VAL A 115 10.21 -0.24 -20.07
CA VAL A 115 8.81 -0.60 -19.85
C VAL A 115 7.97 0.66 -19.78
N ALA A 116 7.05 0.83 -20.72
CA ALA A 116 6.11 1.94 -20.71
C ALA A 116 4.95 1.66 -19.75
N LEU A 117 4.78 2.49 -18.73
CA LEU A 117 3.60 2.50 -17.85
C LEU A 117 2.74 3.73 -18.13
N THR A 118 1.43 3.57 -17.98
CA THR A 118 0.47 4.67 -17.96
C THR A 118 -0.06 4.85 -16.55
N MET A 119 -0.10 6.09 -16.06
CA MET A 119 -0.68 6.42 -14.77
C MET A 119 -2.05 7.04 -14.97
N ARG A 120 -3.04 6.52 -14.25
CA ARG A 120 -4.38 7.09 -14.17
C ARG A 120 -4.67 7.46 -12.72
N PRO A 121 -4.98 8.72 -12.42
CA PRO A 121 -5.43 9.10 -11.08
C PRO A 121 -6.67 8.32 -10.66
N HIS A 122 -6.66 7.82 -9.43
CA HIS A 122 -7.85 7.33 -8.73
C HIS A 122 -8.49 8.49 -7.93
N ASP A 123 -9.59 8.20 -7.24
CA ASP A 123 -10.19 9.15 -6.29
C ASP A 123 -9.23 9.50 -5.15
N ALA A 124 -9.38 10.71 -4.60
CA ALA A 124 -8.52 11.22 -3.55
C ALA A 124 -8.89 10.63 -2.17
N THR A 125 -7.91 10.08 -1.46
CA THR A 125 -8.04 9.68 -0.07
C THR A 125 -7.69 10.85 0.85
N MET A 126 -8.55 11.13 1.84
CA MET A 126 -8.27 12.17 2.82
C MET A 126 -7.27 11.67 3.87
N ILE A 127 -6.09 12.29 3.91
CA ILE A 127 -5.10 12.05 4.96
C ILE A 127 -5.34 13.07 6.08
N LEU A 128 -5.70 12.58 7.27
CA LEU A 128 -5.90 13.41 8.45
C LEU A 128 -4.66 13.38 9.34
N GLY A 129 -4.00 14.53 9.47
CA GLY A 129 -2.98 14.72 10.50
C GLY A 129 -3.62 14.71 11.89
N LEU A 130 -3.48 13.60 12.61
CA LEU A 130 -3.94 13.51 13.99
C LEU A 130 -2.87 14.14 14.91
N PRO A 131 -3.26 15.06 15.82
CA PRO A 131 -2.35 15.54 16.85
C PRO A 131 -2.06 14.42 17.87
N GLY A 132 -1.05 14.63 18.72
CA GLY A 132 -0.48 13.57 19.55
C GLY A 132 -1.47 12.87 20.49
N ASP A 133 -2.48 13.60 21.01
CA ASP A 133 -3.47 13.02 21.91
C ASP A 133 -4.91 13.48 21.61
N ALA A 134 -5.87 12.82 22.25
CA ALA A 134 -7.28 13.07 22.06
C ALA A 134 -7.70 14.48 22.52
N ALA A 135 -7.05 15.07 23.52
CA ALA A 135 -7.36 16.41 23.99
C ALA A 135 -6.90 17.46 22.97
N ALA A 136 -5.69 17.30 22.42
CA ALA A 136 -5.17 18.10 21.33
C ALA A 136 -6.06 17.98 20.09
N TYR A 137 -6.55 16.80 19.75
CA TYR A 137 -7.51 16.61 18.66
C TYR A 137 -8.82 17.35 18.91
N LEU A 138 -9.42 17.22 20.10
CA LEU A 138 -10.66 17.93 20.42
C LEU A 138 -10.49 19.46 20.43
N ALA A 139 -9.29 19.96 20.70
CA ALA A 139 -8.97 21.38 20.66
C ALA A 139 -8.95 21.95 19.24
N THR A 140 -8.67 21.14 18.20
CA THR A 140 -8.71 21.59 16.80
C THR A 140 -10.14 21.74 16.26
N LEU A 141 -11.12 21.13 16.92
CA LEU A 141 -12.52 21.13 16.50
C LEU A 141 -13.25 22.41 16.91
N ASP A 142 -14.20 22.88 16.12
CA ASP A 142 -15.11 23.95 16.52
C ASP A 142 -16.18 23.48 17.54
N GLY A 143 -17.01 24.40 18.03
CA GLY A 143 -18.05 24.09 19.02
C GLY A 143 -19.08 23.06 18.52
N LYS A 144 -19.45 23.12 17.25
CA LYS A 144 -20.42 22.21 16.62
C LYS A 144 -19.82 20.82 16.45
N GLN A 145 -18.59 20.73 15.96
CA GLN A 145 -17.84 19.50 15.81
C GLN A 145 -17.59 18.82 17.16
N ARG A 146 -17.21 19.57 18.20
CA ARG A 146 -17.08 19.03 19.56
C ARG A 146 -18.39 18.50 20.11
N HIS A 147 -19.51 19.21 19.90
CA HIS A 147 -20.83 18.73 20.29
C HIS A 147 -21.16 17.41 19.58
N GLU A 148 -20.88 17.30 18.29
CA GLU A 148 -21.14 16.09 17.51
C GLU A 148 -20.29 14.90 17.98
N VAL A 149 -19.01 15.11 18.28
CA VAL A 149 -18.14 14.07 18.86
C VAL A 149 -18.68 13.59 20.21
N ARG A 150 -19.08 14.51 21.11
CA ARG A 150 -19.67 14.16 22.41
C ARG A 150 -20.98 13.38 22.25
N ARG A 151 -21.86 13.82 21.34
CA ARG A 151 -23.13 13.16 21.03
C ARG A 151 -22.92 11.73 20.54
N LYS A 152 -21.97 11.53 19.60
CA LYS A 152 -21.63 10.19 19.08
C LYS A 152 -21.02 9.29 20.15
N ARG A 153 -20.12 9.80 20.99
CA ARG A 153 -19.56 9.03 22.13
C ARG A 153 -20.65 8.55 23.10
N ARG A 154 -21.58 9.43 23.46
CA ARG A 154 -22.70 9.06 24.35
C ARG A 154 -23.55 7.94 23.75
N ARG A 155 -23.95 8.05 22.49
CA ARG A 155 -24.70 7.00 21.80
C ARG A 155 -23.94 5.68 21.71
N PHE A 156 -22.63 5.73 21.45
CA PHE A 156 -21.82 4.53 21.39
C PHE A 156 -21.82 3.81 22.74
N ALA A 157 -21.69 4.53 23.86
CA ALA A 157 -21.79 3.94 25.20
C ALA A 157 -23.17 3.32 25.46
N GLU A 158 -24.25 4.05 25.15
CA GLU A 158 -25.63 3.56 25.26
C GLU A 158 -25.85 2.27 24.45
N GLN A 159 -25.25 2.14 23.26
CA GLN A 159 -25.35 0.96 22.39
C GLN A 159 -24.42 -0.19 22.80
N ALA A 160 -23.24 0.12 23.33
CA ALA A 160 -22.26 -0.87 23.78
C ALA A 160 -22.59 -1.46 25.16
N GLY A 161 -23.67 -0.98 25.81
CA GLY A 161 -24.12 -1.47 27.11
C GLY A 161 -23.25 -1.00 28.29
N ALA A 162 -22.61 0.16 28.16
CA ALA A 162 -21.80 0.80 29.21
C ALA A 162 -22.55 1.93 29.93
#